data_AF-A0A2G9U2X1-F1
#
_entry.id   AF-A0A2G9U2X1-F1
#
_cell.length_a   1.000
_cell.length_b   1.000
_cell.length_c   1.000
_cell.angle_alpha   90.00
_cell.angle_beta   90.00
_cell.angle_gamma   90.00
#
_symmetry.space_group_name_H-M   'P 1'
#
loop_
_entity.id
_entity.type
_entity.pdbx_description
1 polymer ?
#
loop_
_entity_poly.entity_id
_entity_poly.type
_entity_poly.pdbx_seq_one_letter_code
_entity_poly.pdbx_strand_id
1 'polypeptide(L)'
;IIGTAILAGLICLITDKRHRIPAGFVPPLAGSIMSMVAMTFGANGGFAINPARDLGPRLFTLCAGYGWQVFSAYGFYFWIPIVGPLIGAVLGAWLYKLFVGLHGLNEELEVSSKGYNVSLPVYTNGESHVKTRAG
;
A
#
# COMPACT_ATOMS: atom_id res chain seq x y z
N ILE A 1 -8.23 1.51 -10.20
CA ILE A 1 -6.89 2.15 -10.23
C ILE A 1 -6.82 3.28 -9.21
N ILE A 2 -7.48 4.43 -9.41
CA ILE A 2 -7.35 5.62 -8.53
C ILE A 2 -7.71 5.30 -7.06
N GLY A 3 -8.88 4.70 -6.81
CA GLY A 3 -9.28 4.34 -5.44
C GLY A 3 -8.30 3.40 -4.74
N THR A 4 -7.75 2.42 -5.47
CA THR A 4 -6.71 1.52 -4.94
C THR A 4 -5.38 2.24 -4.71
N ALA A 5 -5.01 3.20 -5.56
CA ALA A 5 -3.79 3.99 -5.37
C ALA A 5 -3.87 4.86 -4.12
N ILE A 6 -5.02 5.52 -3.89
CA ILE A 6 -5.25 6.31 -2.68
C ILE A 6 -5.23 5.39 -1.46
N LEU A 7 -5.96 4.27 -1.50
CA LEU A 7 -5.96 3.32 -0.39
C LEU A 7 -4.54 2.82 -0.08
N ALA A 8 -3.81 2.32 -1.09
CA ALA A 8 -2.46 1.78 -0.90
C ALA A 8 -1.49 2.84 -0.35
N GLY A 9 -1.52 4.06 -0.89
CA GLY A 9 -0.68 5.16 -0.40
C GLY A 9 -0.99 5.54 1.05
N LEU A 10 -2.26 5.61 1.43
CA LEU A 10 -2.67 5.89 2.80
C LEU A 10 -2.36 4.73 3.76
N ILE A 11 -2.46 3.49 3.31
CA ILE A 11 -2.02 2.32 4.09
C ILE A 11 -0.50 2.39 4.33
N CYS A 12 0.30 2.72 3.31
CA CYS A 12 1.74 2.95 3.50
C CYS A 12 2.01 4.07 4.51
N LEU A 13 1.23 5.15 4.49
CA LEU A 13 1.35 6.25 5.43
C LEU A 13 1.08 5.84 6.87
N ILE A 14 0.01 5.09 7.15
CA ILE A 14 -0.33 4.68 8.53
C ILE A 14 0.54 3.52 9.04
N THR A 15 1.16 2.75 8.14
CA THR A 15 2.04 1.62 8.51
C THR A 15 3.50 2.04 8.65
N ASP A 16 3.84 3.26 8.23
CA ASP A 16 5.20 3.78 8.38
C ASP A 16 5.57 3.99 9.85
N LYS A 17 6.68 3.34 10.25
CA LYS A 17 7.24 3.40 11.60
C LYS A 17 7.68 4.81 11.97
N ARG A 18 8.01 5.67 11.00
CA ARG A 18 8.41 7.07 11.23
C ARG A 18 7.30 7.87 11.93
N HIS A 19 6.03 7.55 11.67
CA HIS A 19 4.88 8.24 12.27
C HIS A 19 4.54 7.77 13.69
N ARG A 20 5.19 6.70 14.19
CA ARG A 20 5.00 6.16 15.57
C ARG A 20 3.53 5.97 15.98
N ILE A 21 2.68 5.55 15.05
CA ILE A 21 1.28 5.25 15.34
C ILE A 21 1.22 3.99 16.22
N PRO A 22 0.51 4.00 17.36
CA PRO A 22 0.39 2.80 18.19
C PRO A 22 -0.31 1.68 17.42
N ALA A 23 0.23 0.46 17.49
CA ALA A 23 -0.22 -0.67 16.67
C ALA A 23 -1.73 -0.98 16.80
N GLY A 24 -2.32 -0.72 17.97
CA GLY A 24 -3.76 -0.93 18.20
C GLY A 24 -4.68 0.00 17.40
N PHE A 25 -4.18 1.16 16.96
CA PHE A 25 -4.97 2.11 16.15
C PHE A 25 -4.85 1.86 14.64
N VAL A 26 -3.89 1.06 14.18
CA VAL A 26 -3.69 0.79 12.76
C VAL A 26 -4.90 0.10 12.13
N PRO A 27 -5.50 -0.97 12.71
CA PRO A 27 -6.66 -1.63 12.10
C PRO A 27 -7.92 -0.75 12.01
N PRO A 28 -8.33 -0.01 13.06
CA PRO A 28 -9.45 0.93 12.95
C PRO A 28 -9.23 2.03 11.91
N LEU A 29 -8.01 2.56 11.81
CA LEU A 29 -7.66 3.56 10.79
C LEU A 29 -7.68 2.98 9.38
N ALA A 30 -7.16 1.77 9.19
CA ALA A 30 -7.23 1.09 7.89
C ALA A 30 -8.70 0.88 7.47
N GLY A 31 -9.58 0.48 8.40
CA GLY A 31 -11.01 0.32 8.17
C GLY A 31 -11.73 1.62 7.85
N SER A 32 -11.39 2.72 8.53
CA SER A 32 -11.99 4.04 8.25
C SER A 32 -11.58 4.57 6.88
N ILE A 33 -10.30 4.43 6.50
CA ILE A 33 -9.80 4.80 5.17
C ILE A 33 -10.49 3.96 4.10
N MET A 34 -10.59 2.65 4.30
CA MET A 34 -11.30 1.74 3.40
C MET A 34 -12.77 2.16 3.21
N SER A 35 -13.44 2.52 4.31
CA SER A 35 -14.84 2.97 4.30
C SER A 35 -15.00 4.31 3.56
N MET A 36 -14.09 5.26 3.77
CA MET A 36 -14.08 6.55 3.09
C MET A 36 -13.90 6.38 1.57
N VAL A 37 -12.96 5.53 1.16
CA VAL A 37 -12.75 5.21 -0.27
C VAL A 37 -13.97 4.49 -0.84
N ALA A 38 -14.65 3.64 -0.05
CA ALA A 38 -15.86 2.95 -0.48
C ALA A 38 -17.02 3.92 -0.73
N MET A 39 -17.23 4.90 0.16
CA MET A 39 -18.30 5.88 -0.01
C MET A 39 -18.05 6.82 -1.19
N THR A 40 -16.79 7.19 -1.43
CA THR A 40 -16.41 8.16 -2.48
C THR A 40 -16.27 7.53 -3.87
N PHE A 41 -15.73 6.31 -3.96
CA PHE A 41 -15.45 5.64 -5.23
C PHE A 41 -16.27 4.36 -5.48
N GLY A 42 -17.09 3.93 -4.52
CA GLY A 42 -17.87 2.69 -4.62
C GLY A 42 -18.93 2.71 -5.71
N ALA A 43 -19.60 3.84 -5.92
CA ALA A 43 -20.67 3.97 -6.92
C ALA A 43 -20.17 3.87 -8.38
N ASN A 44 -18.91 4.23 -8.64
CA ASN A 44 -18.37 4.29 -10.00
C ASN A 44 -17.82 2.93 -10.49
N GLY A 45 -17.30 2.09 -9.60
CA GLY A 45 -16.55 0.88 -9.98
C GLY A 45 -16.79 -0.34 -9.10
N GLY A 46 -17.84 -0.33 -8.28
CA GLY A 46 -18.24 -1.49 -7.46
C GLY A 46 -17.25 -1.88 -6.37
N PHE A 47 -16.31 -1.00 -6.02
CA PHE A 47 -15.29 -1.25 -5.00
C PHE A 47 -14.39 -2.46 -5.32
N ALA A 48 -14.03 -2.59 -6.59
CA ALA A 48 -13.02 -3.51 -7.12
C ALA A 48 -11.60 -3.10 -6.66
N ILE A 49 -11.32 -3.18 -5.36
CA ILE A 49 -10.06 -2.72 -4.76
C ILE A 49 -9.08 -3.86 -4.49
N ASN A 50 -9.56 -5.10 -4.44
CA ASN A 50 -8.74 -6.27 -4.12
C ASN A 50 -9.10 -7.45 -5.04
N PRO A 51 -8.14 -8.03 -5.78
CA PRO A 51 -8.38 -9.21 -6.61
C PRO A 51 -9.00 -10.38 -5.85
N ALA A 52 -8.57 -10.64 -4.61
CA ALA A 52 -9.08 -11.75 -3.80
C ALA A 52 -10.55 -11.54 -3.38
N ARG A 53 -10.97 -10.29 -3.20
CA ARG A 53 -12.33 -9.90 -2.84
C ARG A 53 -13.34 -10.11 -3.97
N ASP A 54 -12.84 -10.26 -5.19
CA ASP A 54 -13.66 -10.47 -6.38
C ASP A 54 -13.53 -11.92 -6.92
N LEU A 55 -12.31 -12.46 -6.98
CA LEU A 55 -12.05 -13.80 -7.50
C LEU A 55 -12.59 -14.91 -6.58
N GLY A 56 -12.46 -14.76 -5.25
CA GLY A 56 -12.91 -15.78 -4.30
C GLY A 56 -14.42 -16.06 -4.39
N PRO A 57 -15.29 -15.03 -4.24
CA PRO A 57 -16.72 -15.20 -4.41
C PRO A 57 -17.13 -15.70 -5.80
N ARG A 58 -16.41 -15.30 -6.87
CA ARG A 58 -16.68 -15.80 -8.24
C ARG A 58 -16.36 -17.28 -8.40
N LEU A 59 -15.26 -17.74 -7.83
CA LEU A 59 -14.91 -19.16 -7.87
C LEU A 59 -15.90 -19.99 -7.04
N PHE A 60 -16.31 -19.46 -5.89
CA PHE A 60 -17.35 -20.10 -5.08
C PHE A 60 -18.67 -20.24 -5.83
N THR A 61 -19.14 -19.18 -6.52
CA THR A 61 -20.39 -19.25 -7.29
C THR A 61 -20.28 -20.15 -8.51
N LEU A 62 -19.11 -20.22 -9.15
CA LEU A 62 -18.84 -21.21 -10.20
C LEU A 62 -19.02 -22.65 -9.66
N CYS A 63 -18.42 -22.96 -8.51
CA CYS A 63 -18.55 -24.26 -7.85
C CYS A 63 -19.97 -24.52 -7.34
N ALA A 64 -20.69 -23.48 -6.93
CA ALA A 64 -22.08 -23.57 -6.46
C ALA A 64 -23.10 -23.77 -7.61
N GLY A 65 -22.64 -23.92 -8.86
CA GLY A 65 -23.49 -24.26 -9.99
C GLY A 65 -24.07 -23.07 -10.76
N TYR A 66 -23.59 -21.84 -10.51
CA TYR A 66 -24.01 -20.66 -11.30
C TYR A 66 -23.44 -20.67 -12.74
N GLY A 67 -22.57 -21.64 -13.07
CA GLY A 67 -22.04 -21.84 -14.42
C GLY A 67 -21.00 -20.79 -14.84
N TRP A 68 -20.50 -20.88 -16.07
CA TRP A 68 -19.42 -19.99 -16.55
C TRP A 68 -19.83 -18.51 -16.71
N GLN A 69 -21.12 -18.23 -16.56
CA GLN A 69 -21.70 -16.89 -16.68
C GLN A 69 -21.12 -15.89 -15.68
N VAL A 70 -20.57 -16.35 -14.55
CA VAL A 70 -19.92 -15.49 -13.55
C VAL A 70 -18.65 -14.80 -14.09
N PHE A 71 -18.00 -15.41 -15.09
CA PHE A 71 -16.79 -14.87 -15.73
C PHE A 71 -17.10 -14.13 -17.03
N SER A 72 -18.20 -14.43 -17.72
CA SER A 72 -18.60 -13.75 -18.96
C SER A 72 -19.51 -12.53 -18.73
N ALA A 73 -20.02 -12.33 -17.52
CA ALA A 73 -20.90 -11.20 -17.18
C ALA A 73 -20.27 -9.84 -17.51
N TYR A 74 -21.09 -8.91 -18.02
CA TYR A 74 -20.72 -7.53 -18.40
C TYR A 74 -19.49 -7.46 -19.32
N GLY A 75 -19.39 -8.36 -20.30
CA GLY A 75 -18.30 -8.34 -21.28
C GLY A 75 -16.95 -8.72 -20.68
N PHE A 76 -16.90 -9.82 -19.93
CA PHE A 76 -15.70 -10.30 -19.23
C PHE A 76 -15.17 -9.33 -18.17
N TYR A 77 -16.05 -8.72 -17.38
CA TYR A 77 -15.65 -7.74 -16.35
C TYR A 77 -14.67 -8.29 -15.29
N PHE A 78 -14.53 -9.62 -15.15
CA PHE A 78 -13.72 -10.28 -14.11
C PHE A 78 -12.24 -9.87 -14.08
N TRP A 79 -11.65 -9.44 -15.21
CA TRP A 79 -10.22 -9.09 -15.26
C TRP A 79 -9.93 -7.69 -14.70
N ILE A 80 -10.90 -6.77 -14.79
CA ILE A 80 -10.79 -5.39 -14.31
C ILE A 80 -10.49 -5.30 -12.80
N PRO A 81 -11.21 -6.02 -11.90
CA PRO A 81 -10.91 -6.07 -10.47
C PRO A 81 -9.63 -6.84 -10.13
N ILE A 82 -8.99 -7.50 -11.10
CA ILE A 82 -7.69 -8.16 -10.91
C ILE A 82 -6.57 -7.17 -11.28
N VAL A 83 -6.60 -6.67 -12.51
CA VAL A 83 -5.53 -5.81 -13.04
C VAL A 83 -5.59 -4.39 -12.48
N GLY A 84 -6.79 -3.83 -12.34
CA GLY A 84 -6.99 -2.45 -11.88
C GLY A 84 -6.43 -2.17 -10.49
N PRO A 85 -6.63 -3.06 -9.50
CA PRO A 85 -6.00 -2.96 -8.19
C PRO A 85 -4.48 -3.12 -8.19
N LEU A 86 -3.94 -4.06 -8.96
CA LEU A 86 -2.49 -4.29 -8.99
C LEU A 86 -1.75 -3.06 -9.48
N ILE A 87 -2.22 -2.47 -10.58
CA ILE A 87 -1.66 -1.23 -11.12
C ILE A 87 -1.85 -0.08 -10.11
N GLY A 88 -3.05 0.05 -9.55
CA GLY A 88 -3.35 1.10 -8.56
C GLY A 88 -2.46 1.01 -7.32
N ALA A 89 -2.27 -0.18 -6.76
CA ALA A 89 -1.46 -0.38 -5.56
C ALA A 89 0.01 -0.01 -5.78
N VAL A 90 0.59 -0.41 -6.92
CA VAL A 90 1.96 -0.03 -7.29
C VAL A 90 2.08 1.49 -7.41
N LEU A 91 1.17 2.13 -8.14
CA LEU A 91 1.18 3.59 -8.28
C LEU A 91 1.02 4.32 -6.95
N GLY A 92 0.11 3.84 -6.08
CA GLY A 92 -0.11 4.40 -4.75
C GLY A 92 1.13 4.32 -3.85
N ALA A 93 1.80 3.18 -3.84
CA ALA A 93 3.03 2.99 -3.08
C ALA A 93 4.18 3.88 -3.59
N TRP A 94 4.31 4.00 -4.92
CA TRP A 94 5.28 4.91 -5.53
C TRP A 94 5.01 6.37 -5.20
N LEU A 95 3.74 6.79 -5.27
CA LEU A 95 3.33 8.14 -4.93
C LEU A 95 3.64 8.46 -3.46
N TYR A 96 3.34 7.54 -2.55
CA TYR A 96 3.69 7.68 -1.14
C TYR A 96 5.21 7.82 -0.95
N LYS A 97 6.03 7.00 -1.61
CA LYS A 97 7.50 7.12 -1.55
C LYS A 97 7.99 8.47 -2.05
N LEU A 98 7.47 8.93 -3.20
CA LEU A 98 7.90 10.19 -3.82
C LEU A 98 7.57 11.40 -2.94
N PHE A 99 6.35 11.47 -2.41
CA PHE A 99 5.87 12.64 -1.70
C PHE A 99 6.21 12.62 -0.20
N VAL A 100 6.11 11.46 0.45
CA VAL A 100 6.31 11.34 1.90
C VAL A 100 7.64 10.65 2.21
N GLY A 101 7.93 9.53 1.56
CA GLY A 101 9.16 8.76 1.83
C GLY A 101 10.45 9.56 1.61
N LEU A 102 10.52 10.34 0.54
CA LEU A 102 11.68 11.18 0.20
C LEU A 102 11.81 12.44 1.08
N HIS A 103 10.70 12.96 1.62
CA HIS A 103 10.68 14.20 2.41
C HIS A 103 10.61 13.94 3.93
N GLY A 104 10.40 12.68 4.34
CA GLY A 104 10.34 12.25 5.72
C GLY A 104 11.72 12.29 6.38
N LEU A 105 12.11 13.51 6.77
CA LEU A 105 13.16 13.96 7.69
C LEU A 105 14.19 12.90 8.12
N ASN A 106 15.43 13.15 7.70
CA ASN A 106 16.68 12.59 8.25
C ASN A 106 16.74 11.06 8.19
N GLU A 107 16.89 10.51 6.98
CA GLU A 107 17.44 9.16 6.86
C GLU A 107 18.90 9.19 7.34
N GLU A 108 19.18 8.55 8.48
CA GLU A 108 20.44 7.83 8.61
C GLU A 108 20.33 6.63 7.68
N LEU A 109 21.08 6.64 6.58
CA LEU A 109 21.20 5.48 5.71
C LEU A 109 21.94 4.41 6.51
N GLU A 110 21.20 3.48 7.11
CA GLU A 110 21.78 2.26 7.68
C GLU A 110 22.21 1.33 6.52
N VAL A 111 23.43 1.53 6.05
CA VAL A 111 24.07 0.61 5.11
C VAL A 111 24.51 -0.63 5.89
N SER A 112 23.64 -1.63 5.98
CA SER A 112 24.00 -2.94 6.52
C SER A 112 24.67 -3.77 5.43
N SER A 113 26.01 -3.72 5.38
CA SER A 113 26.83 -4.63 4.58
C SER A 113 27.51 -5.63 5.51
N LYS A 114 27.49 -6.93 5.15
CA LYS A 114 27.99 -8.09 5.93
C LYS A 114 29.13 -7.71 6.91
N GLY A 115 28.77 -7.47 8.17
CA GLY A 115 29.72 -7.32 9.28
C GLY A 115 29.91 -5.91 9.86
N TYR A 116 29.35 -4.85 9.26
CA TYR A 116 29.47 -3.48 9.80
C TYR A 116 28.11 -2.77 9.79
N ASN A 117 27.69 -2.27 10.96
CA ASN A 117 26.54 -1.37 11.09
C ASN A 117 27.08 0.06 11.24
N VAL A 118 26.94 0.87 10.20
CA VAL A 118 27.33 2.28 10.23
C VAL A 118 26.08 3.12 9.97
N SER A 119 25.74 3.96 10.94
CA SER A 119 24.69 4.97 10.81
C SER A 119 25.38 6.30 10.47
N LEU A 120 25.18 6.79 9.25
CA LEU A 120 25.71 8.08 8.82
C LEU A 120 24.57 9.11 8.79
N PRO A 121 24.67 10.21 9.54
CA PRO A 121 23.75 11.31 9.35
C PRO A 121 24.10 12.00 8.03
N VAL A 122 23.16 12.02 7.09
CA VAL A 122 23.31 12.74 5.81
C VAL A 122 23.12 14.23 6.09
N TYR A 123 24.16 14.89 6.62
CA TYR A 123 24.21 16.35 6.72
C TYR A 123 24.66 16.93 5.37
N THR A 124 23.74 17.59 4.66
CA THR A 124 24.08 18.62 3.69
C THR A 124 24.62 19.84 4.46
N ASN A 125 25.87 19.76 4.89
CA ASN A 125 26.79 20.87 5.18
C ASN A 125 27.96 20.32 6.01
N GLY A 126 29.03 19.93 5.33
CA GLY A 126 30.43 20.20 5.71
C GLY A 126 31.01 19.76 7.06
N GLU A 127 30.26 19.23 8.03
CA GLU A 127 30.80 18.91 9.35
C GLU A 127 30.45 17.49 9.78
N SER A 128 31.44 16.61 9.67
CA SER A 128 31.35 15.19 10.00
C SER A 128 31.85 14.94 11.42
N HIS A 129 30.94 14.94 12.40
CA HIS A 129 31.22 14.36 13.72
C HIS A 129 30.86 12.87 13.72
N VAL A 130 31.83 12.05 13.29
CA VAL A 130 31.73 10.58 13.36
C VAL A 130 31.84 10.13 14.82
N LYS A 131 30.79 9.51 15.35
CA LYS A 131 30.79 8.92 16.69
C LYS A 131 30.87 7.40 16.58
N THR A 132 32.08 6.87 16.50
CA THR A 132 32.34 5.43 16.51
C THR A 132 32.11 4.88 17.92
N ARG A 133 31.17 3.94 18.10
CA ARG A 133 31.14 3.08 19.28
C ARG A 133 31.81 1.76 18.93
N ALA A 134 32.98 1.52 19.53
CA ALA A 134 33.57 0.19 19.58
C ALA A 134 32.73 -0.67 20.55
N GLY A 135 32.47 -1.92 20.14
CA GLY A 135 31.72 -2.90 20.92
C GLY A 135 32.47 -3.44 22.13
#